data_AF-A0A0F3MC90-F1
#
_entry.id   AF-A0A0F3MC90-F1
#
_cell.length_a   1.000
_cell.length_b   1.000
_cell.length_c   1.000
_cell.angle_alpha   90.00
_cell.angle_beta   90.00
_cell.angle_gamma   90.00
#
_symmetry.space_group_name_H-M   'P 1'
#
loop_
_entity.id
_entity.type
_entity.pdbx_description
1 polymer ?
#
loop_
_entity_poly.entity_id
_entity_poly.type
_entity_poly.pdbx_seq_one_letter_code
_entity_poly.pdbx_strand_id
1 'polypeptide(L)'
;KKINQQSGQINWLERVVKIDNNNKLYFDTIDADINEHKFLKLHNNAPNGGVLEISPSQHQTIQAVSNLLKKNGGGSLIIDYGYDISPEQRKNYQYNSSLQAVKHHQYHPLLENLGCADLSAHVDFWSLKNIAVAEGIVSFGSISQNVLLHKLGIKTRLNMLKNKLR
;
A
#
# COMPACT_ATOMS: atom_id res chain seq x y z
N LYS A 1 -18.73 -16.20 19.24
CA LYS A 1 -19.02 -17.45 18.49
C LYS A 1 -17.73 -18.25 18.37
N LYS A 2 -17.72 -19.52 18.77
CA LYS A 2 -16.55 -20.41 18.62
C LYS A 2 -16.36 -20.71 17.14
N ILE A 3 -15.20 -20.36 16.58
CA ILE A 3 -14.83 -20.66 15.20
C ILE A 3 -14.27 -22.09 15.20
N ASN A 4 -14.98 -23.02 14.58
CA ASN A 4 -14.44 -24.34 14.24
C ASN A 4 -13.35 -24.15 13.18
N GLN A 5 -12.09 -24.33 13.58
CA GLN A 5 -10.97 -24.37 12.66
C GLN A 5 -10.97 -25.72 11.94
N GLN A 6 -11.38 -25.73 10.67
CA GLN A 6 -10.88 -26.73 9.73
C GLN A 6 -9.43 -26.35 9.39
N SER A 7 -8.52 -27.26 9.70
CA SER A 7 -7.07 -27.10 9.57
C SER A 7 -6.65 -26.85 8.12
N GLY A 8 -6.17 -25.64 7.81
CA GLY A 8 -5.36 -25.35 6.62
C GLY A 8 -5.65 -24.04 5.89
N GLN A 9 -6.81 -23.41 6.09
CA GLN A 9 -7.21 -22.21 5.33
C GLN A 9 -7.30 -20.98 6.24
N ILE A 10 -6.57 -19.91 5.89
CA ILE A 10 -6.66 -18.63 6.57
C ILE A 10 -8.06 -18.04 6.33
N ASN A 11 -8.76 -17.74 7.42
CA ASN A 11 -10.05 -17.04 7.36
C ASN A 11 -9.82 -15.54 7.42
N TRP A 12 -9.97 -14.86 6.28
CA TRP A 12 -9.88 -13.41 6.21
C TRP A 12 -11.20 -12.76 6.61
N LEU A 13 -11.10 -11.64 7.33
CA LEU A 13 -12.22 -10.77 7.65
C LEU A 13 -11.92 -9.37 7.10
N GLU A 14 -12.96 -8.65 6.70
CA GLU A 14 -12.84 -7.25 6.30
C GLU A 14 -12.98 -6.37 7.53
N ARG A 15 -12.04 -5.44 7.73
CA ARG A 15 -12.12 -4.42 8.77
C ARG A 15 -13.02 -3.29 8.30
N VAL A 16 -14.07 -3.02 9.06
CA VAL A 16 -15.05 -1.95 8.78
C VAL A 16 -15.06 -0.92 9.90
N VAL A 17 -15.61 0.26 9.61
CA VAL A 17 -15.91 1.27 10.63
C VAL A 17 -17.41 1.23 10.90
N LYS A 18 -17.79 1.08 12.18
CA LYS A 18 -19.18 1.11 12.65
C LYS A 18 -19.41 2.30 13.56
N ILE A 19 -20.68 2.65 13.77
CA ILE A 19 -21.15 3.69 14.68
C ILE A 19 -21.94 2.99 15.80
N ASP A 20 -21.62 3.30 17.06
CA ASP A 20 -22.37 2.80 18.21
C ASP A 20 -23.62 3.65 18.52
N ASN A 21 -24.39 3.24 19.52
CA ASN A 21 -25.61 3.95 19.94
C ASN A 21 -25.35 5.38 20.46
N ASN A 22 -24.10 5.73 20.77
CA ASN A 22 -23.69 7.06 21.23
C ASN A 22 -23.06 7.89 20.11
N ASN A 23 -23.24 7.50 18.84
CA ASN A 23 -22.63 8.12 17.65
C ASN A 23 -21.08 8.08 17.64
N LYS A 24 -20.46 7.15 18.37
CA LYS A 24 -19.01 6.97 18.37
C LYS A 24 -18.58 5.96 17.31
N LEU A 25 -17.56 6.33 16.53
CA LEU A 25 -16.95 5.45 15.53
C LEU A 25 -16.01 4.44 16.19
N TYR A 26 -16.04 3.20 15.70
CA TYR A 26 -15.11 2.15 16.13
C TYR A 26 -14.82 1.16 14.99
N PHE A 27 -13.68 0.48 15.06
CA PHE A 27 -13.35 -0.61 14.14
C PHE A 27 -14.05 -1.90 14.55
N ASP A 28 -14.59 -2.61 13.57
CA ASP A 28 -15.16 -3.94 13.72
C ASP A 28 -14.78 -4.80 12.50
N THR A 29 -15.25 -6.03 12.45
CA THR A 29 -15.04 -6.93 11.33
C THR A 29 -16.33 -7.52 10.77
N ILE A 30 -16.31 -7.84 9.48
CA ILE A 30 -17.31 -8.65 8.78
C ILE A 30 -16.60 -9.76 8.00
N ASP A 31 -17.33 -10.79 7.58
CA ASP A 31 -16.77 -11.85 6.74
C ASP A 31 -16.31 -11.26 5.40
N ALA A 32 -15.06 -11.52 5.00
CA ALA A 32 -14.54 -11.07 3.72
C ALA A 32 -14.97 -12.02 2.59
N ASP A 33 -15.41 -11.47 1.45
CA ASP A 33 -15.64 -12.29 0.27
C ASP A 33 -14.30 -12.63 -0.42
N ILE A 34 -13.80 -13.84 -0.13
CA ILE A 34 -12.55 -14.33 -0.70
C ILE A 34 -12.61 -14.59 -2.21
N ASN A 35 -13.81 -14.69 -2.81
CA ASN A 35 -13.97 -14.85 -4.25
C ASN A 35 -13.77 -13.53 -4.99
N GLU A 36 -14.20 -12.43 -4.38
CA GLU A 36 -13.92 -11.08 -4.89
C GLU A 36 -12.44 -10.72 -4.74
N HIS A 37 -11.79 -11.18 -3.66
CA HIS A 37 -10.39 -10.89 -3.40
C HIS A 37 -9.47 -12.08 -3.63
N LYS A 38 -9.33 -12.51 -4.89
CA LYS A 38 -8.39 -13.59 -5.29
C LYS A 38 -6.95 -13.39 -4.78
N PHE A 39 -6.54 -12.13 -4.61
CA PHE A 39 -5.25 -11.74 -4.04
C PHE A 39 -5.01 -12.29 -2.63
N LEU A 40 -6.06 -12.45 -1.81
CA LEU A 40 -5.96 -13.03 -0.45
C LEU A 40 -5.37 -14.45 -0.46
N LYS A 41 -5.58 -15.21 -1.53
CA LYS A 41 -5.06 -16.58 -1.69
C LYS A 41 -3.54 -16.65 -1.83
N LEU A 42 -2.88 -15.52 -2.08
CA LEU A 42 -1.42 -15.43 -2.15
C LEU A 42 -0.78 -15.31 -0.76
N HIS A 43 -1.58 -15.00 0.28
CA HIS A 43 -1.10 -14.70 1.62
C HIS A 43 -1.24 -15.87 2.60
N ASN A 44 -0.93 -17.09 2.15
CA ASN A 44 -1.09 -18.33 2.95
C ASN A 44 -0.17 -18.40 4.18
N ASN A 45 0.85 -17.53 4.26
CA ASN A 45 1.78 -17.43 5.37
C ASN A 45 1.49 -16.23 6.29
N ALA A 46 0.35 -15.55 6.12
CA ALA A 46 0.00 -14.41 6.97
C ALA A 46 -0.17 -14.87 8.44
N PRO A 47 0.41 -14.14 9.41
CA PRO A 47 0.26 -14.48 10.82
C PRO A 47 -1.17 -14.23 11.29
N ASN A 48 -1.60 -14.93 12.34
CA ASN A 48 -2.88 -14.64 12.99
C ASN A 48 -2.90 -13.18 13.50
N GLY A 49 -3.99 -12.47 13.23
CA GLY A 49 -4.11 -11.03 13.52
C GLY A 49 -3.38 -10.12 12.52
N GLY A 50 -2.74 -10.69 11.49
CA GLY A 50 -2.16 -9.93 10.39
C GLY A 50 -3.21 -9.14 9.62
N VAL A 51 -2.84 -7.93 9.21
CA VAL A 51 -3.67 -7.01 8.43
C VAL A 51 -3.09 -6.92 7.03
N LEU A 52 -3.95 -7.11 6.03
CA LEU A 52 -3.62 -6.82 4.64
C LEU A 52 -4.40 -5.58 4.21
N GLU A 53 -3.70 -4.62 3.62
CA GLU A 53 -4.30 -3.38 3.12
C GLU A 53 -4.36 -3.46 1.60
N ILE A 54 -5.57 -3.34 1.05
CA ILE A 54 -5.84 -3.41 -0.39
C ILE A 54 -6.45 -2.08 -0.81
N SER A 55 -5.96 -1.49 -1.91
CA SER A 55 -6.46 -0.22 -2.43
C SER A 55 -7.01 -0.39 -3.85
N PRO A 56 -8.34 -0.55 -4.00
CA PRO A 56 -8.97 -0.60 -5.32
C PRO A 56 -8.71 0.66 -6.16
N SER A 57 -8.59 1.83 -5.53
CA SER A 57 -8.30 3.09 -6.22
C SER A 57 -6.88 3.13 -6.79
N GLN A 58 -5.87 2.61 -6.07
CA GLN A 58 -4.52 2.44 -6.62
C GLN A 58 -4.55 1.53 -7.84
N HIS A 59 -5.30 0.43 -7.80
CA HIS A 59 -5.42 -0.48 -8.94
C HIS A 59 -5.98 0.24 -10.18
N GLN A 60 -7.10 0.94 -10.04
CA GLN A 60 -7.70 1.73 -11.11
C GLN A 60 -6.75 2.79 -11.66
N THR A 61 -5.98 3.43 -10.79
CA THR A 61 -4.98 4.44 -11.18
C THR A 61 -3.88 3.83 -12.05
N ILE A 62 -3.32 2.68 -11.65
CA ILE A 62 -2.28 2.00 -12.44
C ILE A 62 -2.84 1.52 -13.79
N GLN A 63 -4.07 1.04 -13.84
CA GLN A 63 -4.71 0.66 -15.11
C GLN A 63 -4.88 1.88 -16.03
N ALA A 64 -5.32 3.01 -15.50
CA ALA A 64 -5.44 4.24 -16.28
C ALA A 64 -4.08 4.72 -16.82
N VAL A 65 -3.03 4.73 -15.98
CA VAL A 65 -1.66 5.06 -16.41
C VAL A 65 -1.17 4.08 -17.47
N SER A 66 -1.41 2.78 -17.29
CA SER A 66 -1.02 1.74 -18.24
C SER A 66 -1.68 1.95 -19.60
N ASN A 67 -2.97 2.32 -19.62
CA ASN A 67 -3.67 2.63 -20.85
C ASN A 67 -3.12 3.87 -21.57
N LEU A 68 -2.74 4.90 -20.83
CA LEU A 68 -2.08 6.08 -21.39
C LEU A 68 -0.73 5.73 -22.04
N LEU A 69 0.08 4.90 -21.37
CA LEU A 69 1.37 4.45 -21.89
C LEU A 69 1.21 3.56 -23.13
N LYS A 70 0.23 2.64 -23.14
CA LYS A 70 -0.07 1.81 -24.32
C LYS A 70 -0.46 2.66 -25.53
N LYS A 71 -1.27 3.69 -25.31
CA LYS A 71 -1.79 4.54 -26.38
C LYS A 71 -0.74 5.51 -26.92
N ASN A 72 0.05 6.12 -26.04
CA ASN A 72 0.89 7.27 -26.39
C ASN A 72 2.40 6.96 -26.33
N GLY A 73 2.80 5.80 -25.83
CA GLY A 73 4.20 5.51 -25.49
C GLY A 73 4.69 6.29 -24.26
N GLY A 74 6.01 6.24 -24.02
CA GLY A 74 6.66 6.95 -22.92
C GLY A 74 6.92 6.07 -21.70
N GLY A 75 7.03 6.69 -20.53
CA GLY A 75 7.30 6.02 -19.27
C GLY A 75 6.64 6.72 -18.09
N SER A 76 6.48 5.99 -16.99
CA SER A 76 5.96 6.51 -15.72
C SER A 76 6.96 6.23 -14.60
N LEU A 77 7.08 7.18 -13.67
CA LEU A 77 7.88 7.06 -12.46
C LEU A 77 6.97 7.32 -11.26
N ILE A 78 6.82 6.30 -10.41
CA ILE A 78 6.03 6.36 -9.18
C ILE A 78 7.03 6.44 -8.01
N ILE A 79 6.90 7.48 -7.19
CA ILE A 79 7.73 7.68 -5.99
C ILE A 79 6.78 7.79 -4.81
N ASP A 80 6.94 6.87 -3.87
CA ASP A 80 6.19 6.84 -2.62
C ASP A 80 6.96 6.03 -1.57
N TYR A 81 6.48 6.01 -0.34
CA TYR A 81 7.02 5.15 0.73
C TYR A 81 6.19 3.88 0.88
N GLY A 82 6.87 2.75 0.92
CA GLY A 82 6.21 1.47 0.92
C GLY A 82 7.18 0.30 0.80
N TYR A 83 6.70 -0.81 0.26
CA TYR A 83 7.47 -2.05 0.13
C TYR A 83 7.23 -2.72 -1.22
N ASP A 84 8.22 -3.46 -1.70
CA ASP A 84 8.17 -4.23 -2.95
C ASP A 84 8.60 -5.67 -2.65
N ILE A 85 7.69 -6.40 -1.99
CA ILE A 85 7.94 -7.75 -1.47
C ILE A 85 6.80 -8.66 -1.87
N SER A 86 7.14 -9.76 -2.54
CA SER A 86 6.15 -10.73 -2.98
C SER A 86 5.44 -11.36 -1.78
N PRO A 87 4.16 -11.75 -1.90
CA PRO A 87 3.39 -12.37 -0.82
C PRO A 87 4.11 -13.52 -0.13
N GLU A 88 4.84 -14.37 -0.88
CA GLU A 88 5.59 -15.51 -0.31
C GLU A 88 6.80 -15.10 0.54
N GLN A 89 7.37 -13.91 0.30
CA GLN A 89 8.54 -13.38 1.01
C GLN A 89 8.16 -12.41 2.14
N ARG A 90 6.89 -12.05 2.29
CA ARG A 90 6.42 -11.15 3.35
C ARG A 90 6.67 -11.77 4.72
N LYS A 91 7.21 -10.96 5.62
CA LYS A 91 7.38 -11.31 7.04
C LYS A 91 6.29 -10.64 7.85
N ASN A 92 6.23 -10.96 9.15
CA ASN A 92 5.18 -10.47 10.06
C ASN A 92 4.96 -8.95 9.98
N TYR A 93 6.02 -8.16 9.82
CA TYR A 93 5.90 -6.70 9.81
C TYR A 93 5.23 -6.11 8.55
N GLN A 94 5.21 -6.82 7.42
CA GLN A 94 4.38 -6.43 6.25
C GLN A 94 2.89 -6.67 6.47
N TYR A 95 2.53 -7.42 7.49
CA TYR A 95 1.15 -7.65 7.90
C TYR A 95 0.76 -6.78 9.11
N ASN A 96 1.60 -5.80 9.48
CA ASN A 96 1.18 -4.75 10.38
C ASN A 96 0.41 -3.70 9.57
N SER A 97 -0.67 -3.17 10.14
CA SER A 97 -1.39 -2.07 9.52
C SER A 97 -0.45 -0.87 9.34
N SER A 98 -0.42 -0.30 8.15
CA SER A 98 0.33 0.90 7.82
C SER A 98 -0.55 2.14 7.74
N LEU A 99 -1.89 1.96 7.70
CA LEU A 99 -2.84 3.05 7.79
C LEU A 99 -2.64 3.86 9.06
N GLN A 100 -2.32 5.14 8.89
CA GLN A 100 -2.03 6.07 9.97
C GLN A 100 -2.73 7.41 9.70
N ALA A 101 -3.09 8.11 10.77
CA ALA A 101 -3.49 9.51 10.71
C ALA A 101 -2.35 10.39 11.26
N VAL A 102 -2.06 11.48 10.55
CA VAL A 102 -1.06 12.48 10.96
C VAL A 102 -1.71 13.86 11.03
N LYS A 103 -1.54 14.55 12.17
CA LYS A 103 -2.01 15.91 12.38
C LYS A 103 -0.90 16.72 13.05
N HIS A 104 -0.60 17.90 12.51
CA HIS A 104 0.48 18.77 13.01
C HIS A 104 1.82 18.02 13.23
N HIS A 105 2.21 17.18 12.27
CA HIS A 105 3.43 16.35 12.33
C HIS A 105 3.48 15.33 13.49
N GLN A 106 2.34 14.93 14.03
CA GLN A 106 2.23 13.93 15.09
C GLN A 106 1.21 12.85 14.72
N TYR A 107 1.41 11.64 15.24
CA TYR A 107 0.42 10.57 15.13
C TYR A 107 -0.90 11.00 15.77
N HIS A 108 -1.99 10.70 15.08
CA HIS A 108 -3.34 11.01 15.51
C HIS A 108 -4.20 9.73 15.51
N PRO A 109 -5.18 9.59 16.41
CA PRO A 109 -6.14 8.49 16.34
C PRO A 109 -6.93 8.52 15.02
N LEU A 110 -7.10 7.36 14.37
CA LEU A 110 -7.73 7.24 13.05
C LEU A 110 -9.20 7.69 13.01
N LEU A 111 -9.94 7.47 14.09
CA LEU A 111 -11.40 7.68 14.15
C LEU A 111 -11.80 8.92 14.97
N GLU A 112 -10.83 9.78 15.31
CA GLU A 112 -11.08 11.04 16.01
C GLU A 112 -10.86 12.23 15.07
N ASN A 113 -11.57 13.35 15.32
CA ASN A 113 -11.44 14.60 14.55
C ASN A 113 -11.40 14.38 13.03
N LEU A 114 -12.37 13.62 12.51
CA LEU A 114 -12.44 13.26 11.09
C LEU A 114 -12.30 14.47 10.17
N GLY A 115 -11.57 14.29 9.06
CA GLY A 115 -11.27 15.35 8.10
C GLY A 115 -10.22 16.36 8.56
N CYS A 116 -9.77 16.32 9.81
CA CYS A 116 -8.76 17.24 10.35
C CYS A 116 -7.35 16.64 10.43
N ALA A 117 -7.17 15.39 10.01
CA ALA A 117 -5.89 14.69 9.97
C ALA A 117 -5.70 14.08 8.59
N ASP A 118 -4.45 14.04 8.12
CA ASP A 118 -4.08 13.40 6.88
C ASP A 118 -4.00 11.89 7.06
N LEU A 119 -4.60 11.12 6.15
CA LEU A 119 -4.60 9.66 6.17
C LEU A 119 -3.63 9.14 5.12
N SER A 120 -2.70 8.31 5.56
CA SER A 120 -1.75 7.67 4.65
C SER A 120 -1.54 6.21 5.00
N ALA A 121 -1.11 5.43 4.02
CA ALA A 121 -0.73 4.04 4.14
C ALA A 121 0.48 3.78 3.23
N HIS A 122 1.24 2.74 3.53
CA HIS A 122 2.35 2.30 2.71
C HIS A 122 1.86 1.78 1.36
N VAL A 123 2.62 2.10 0.30
CA VAL A 123 2.38 1.57 -1.03
C VAL A 123 2.93 0.14 -1.16
N ASP A 124 2.09 -0.78 -1.64
CA ASP A 124 2.50 -2.11 -2.07
C ASP A 124 2.97 -2.07 -3.54
N PHE A 125 4.24 -1.75 -3.75
CA PHE A 125 4.84 -1.64 -5.08
C PHE A 125 4.86 -2.98 -5.84
N TRP A 126 4.87 -4.11 -5.12
CA TRP A 126 4.75 -5.42 -5.75
C TRP A 126 3.39 -5.55 -6.44
N SER A 127 2.33 -5.14 -5.75
CA SER A 127 0.97 -5.12 -6.33
C SER A 127 0.87 -4.16 -7.52
N LEU A 128 1.36 -2.92 -7.40
CA LEU A 128 1.34 -1.96 -8.52
C LEU A 128 2.07 -2.49 -9.76
N LYS A 129 3.23 -3.12 -9.56
CA LYS A 129 4.00 -3.75 -10.64
C LYS A 129 3.19 -4.83 -11.34
N ASN A 130 2.57 -5.74 -10.59
CA ASN A 130 1.82 -6.85 -11.17
C ASN A 130 0.60 -6.38 -11.95
N ILE A 131 -0.06 -5.30 -11.51
CA ILE A 131 -1.17 -4.68 -12.25
C ILE A 131 -0.68 -4.11 -13.57
N ALA A 132 0.42 -3.35 -13.57
CA ALA A 132 1.00 -2.81 -14.80
C ALA A 132 1.42 -3.93 -15.78
N VAL A 133 2.05 -5.00 -15.28
CA VAL A 133 2.44 -6.16 -16.10
C VAL A 133 1.22 -6.88 -16.67
N ALA A 134 0.16 -7.06 -15.89
CA ALA A 134 -1.09 -7.65 -16.36
C ALA A 134 -1.76 -6.79 -17.46
N GLU A 135 -1.54 -5.48 -17.44
CA GLU A 135 -1.97 -4.55 -18.48
C GLU A 135 -1.04 -4.51 -19.71
N GLY A 136 0.03 -5.31 -19.74
CA GLY A 136 0.99 -5.39 -20.84
C GLY A 136 2.10 -4.33 -20.80
N ILE A 137 2.26 -3.62 -19.68
CA ILE A 137 3.35 -2.65 -19.50
C ILE A 137 4.60 -3.34 -18.95
N VAL A 138 5.75 -3.03 -19.55
CA VAL A 138 7.05 -3.41 -18.99
C VAL A 138 7.28 -2.60 -17.71
N SER A 139 7.45 -3.30 -16.59
CA SER A 139 7.74 -2.69 -15.28
C SER A 139 9.08 -3.16 -14.75
N PHE A 140 9.92 -2.21 -14.35
CA PHE A 140 11.28 -2.47 -13.86
C PHE A 140 11.36 -2.74 -12.34
N GLY A 141 10.21 -2.72 -11.64
CA GLY A 141 10.15 -2.80 -10.18
C GLY A 141 10.60 -1.51 -9.49
N SER A 142 10.73 -1.57 -8.17
CA SER A 142 11.17 -0.42 -7.37
C SER A 142 12.66 -0.47 -7.04
N ILE A 143 13.23 0.72 -6.78
CA ILE A 143 14.52 0.90 -6.11
C ILE A 143 14.32 1.94 -5.01
N SER A 144 15.21 1.95 -4.01
CA SER A 144 15.12 2.98 -2.97
C SER A 144 15.35 4.39 -3.55
N GLN A 145 14.68 5.38 -2.97
CA GLN A 145 14.85 6.79 -3.33
C GLN A 145 16.33 7.22 -3.25
N ASN A 146 17.07 6.71 -2.25
CA ASN A 146 18.50 6.96 -2.13
C ASN A 146 19.27 6.53 -3.39
N VAL A 147 19.04 5.30 -3.85
CA VAL A 147 19.70 4.77 -5.06
C VAL A 147 19.28 5.56 -6.30
N LEU A 148 17.99 5.86 -6.45
CA LEU A 148 17.48 6.66 -7.58
C LEU A 148 18.15 8.03 -7.65
N LEU A 149 18.14 8.79 -6.55
CA LEU A 149 18.71 10.13 -6.49
C LEU A 149 20.23 10.12 -6.72
N HIS A 150 20.94 9.12 -6.22
CA HIS A 150 22.36 8.97 -6.51
C HIS A 150 22.62 8.70 -7.99
N LYS A 151 21.83 7.81 -8.63
CA LYS A 151 21.94 7.54 -10.07
C LYS A 151 21.60 8.76 -10.94
N LEU A 152 20.68 9.61 -10.48
CA LEU A 152 20.33 10.88 -11.14
C LEU A 152 21.33 12.03 -10.87
N GLY A 153 22.42 11.76 -10.13
CA GLY A 153 23.49 12.74 -9.95
C GLY A 153 23.24 13.79 -8.87
N ILE A 154 22.48 13.46 -7.82
CA ILE A 154 22.20 14.41 -6.72
C ILE A 154 23.46 15.01 -6.09
N LYS A 155 24.57 14.24 -6.00
CA LYS A 155 25.87 14.74 -5.50
C LYS A 155 26.48 15.80 -6.42
N THR A 156 26.42 15.58 -7.73
CA THR A 156 26.89 16.55 -8.73
C THR A 156 26.09 17.85 -8.64
N ARG A 157 24.76 17.73 -8.56
CA ARG A 157 23.88 18.90 -8.40
C ARG A 157 24.17 19.65 -7.11
N LEU A 158 24.40 18.95 -5.99
CA LEU A 158 24.77 19.57 -4.72
C LEU A 158 26.06 20.38 -4.83
N ASN A 159 27.10 19.84 -5.47
CA ASN A 159 28.37 20.54 -5.65
C ASN A 159 28.21 21.81 -6.51
N MET A 160 27.44 21.73 -7.58
CA MET A 160 27.13 22.91 -8.41
C MET A 160 26.42 24.00 -7.62
N LEU A 161 25.46 23.63 -6.78
CA LEU A 161 24.71 24.58 -5.94
C LEU A 161 25.59 25.22 -4.86
N LYS A 162 26.46 24.43 -4.21
CA LYS A 162 27.43 24.95 -3.24
C LYS A 162 28.39 25.98 -3.85
N ASN A 163 28.83 25.75 -5.09
CA ASN A 163 29.74 26.66 -5.78
C ASN A 163 29.06 27.95 -6.25
N LYS A 164 27.73 27.97 -6.39
CA LYS A 164 26.96 29.18 -6.72
C LYS A 164 26.62 30.05 -5.51
N LEU A 165 26.73 29.50 -4.30
CA LEU A 165 26.50 30.20 -3.03
C LEU A 165 27.78 30.80 -2.44
N ARG A 166 28.92 30.59 -3.11
CA ARG A 166 30.21 31.23 -2.83
C ARG A 166 30.43 32.33 -3.85
#